data_AF-B9LWG5-F1
#
_entry.id   AF-B9LWG5-F1
#
_cell.length_a   1.000
_cell.length_b   1.000
_cell.length_c   1.000
_cell.angle_alpha   90.00
_cell.angle_beta   90.00
_cell.angle_gamma   90.00
#
_symmetry.space_group_name_H-M   'P 1'
#
loop_
_entity.id
_entity.type
_entity.pdbx_description
1 polymer ?
#
loop_
_entity_poly.entity_id
_entity_poly.type
_entity_poly.pdbx_seq_one_letter_code
_entity_poly.pdbx_strand_id
1 'polypeptide(L)' 'MTVDQPMNSHGGMRLAAPTGNEVYQVVDYATEEIRESLAHIAEGALIKLRLVRLGSRGDAWRVVASVSLK' A
#
# COMPACT_ATOMS: atom_id res chain seq x y z
N MET A 1 -1.38 -1.53 -8.97
CA MET A 1 -2.33 -1.82 -7.87
C MET A 1 -3.14 -0.56 -7.65
N THR A 2 -4.38 -0.70 -7.21
CA THR A 2 -5.30 0.42 -7.00
C THR A 2 -5.49 0.66 -5.53
N VAL A 3 -5.59 1.91 -5.09
CA VAL A 3 -5.93 2.26 -3.71
C VAL A 3 -7.41 1.95 -3.48
N ASP A 4 -7.69 0.95 -2.65
CA ASP A 4 -9.05 0.58 -2.22
C ASP A 4 -9.44 1.36 -0.96
N GLN A 5 -8.50 1.50 -0.01
CA GLN A 5 -8.66 2.42 1.11
C GLN A 5 -7.39 3.25 1.29
N PRO A 6 -7.50 4.60 1.28
CA PRO A 6 -6.39 5.49 1.60
C PRO A 6 -5.81 5.21 2.99
N MET A 7 -4.64 5.78 3.24
CA MET A 7 -3.99 5.67 4.53
C MET A 7 -4.88 6.27 5.64
N ASN A 8 -5.20 5.47 6.65
CA ASN A 8 -5.95 5.92 7.81
C ASN A 8 -5.05 6.58 8.87
N SER A 9 -5.65 7.08 9.95
CA SER A 9 -4.94 7.74 11.06
C SER A 9 -3.91 6.86 11.79
N HIS A 10 -3.92 5.55 11.56
CA HIS A 10 -2.98 4.58 12.11
C HIS A 10 -1.91 4.15 11.10
N GLY A 11 -1.86 4.77 9.92
CA GLY A 11 -0.89 4.44 8.86
C GLY A 11 -1.25 3.20 8.03
N GLY A 12 -2.42 2.59 8.25
CA GLY A 12 -2.89 1.43 7.50
C GLY A 12 -3.55 1.81 6.18
N MET A 13 -3.30 1.05 5.12
CA MET A 13 -3.84 1.28 3.78
C MET A 13 -4.27 -0.05 3.14
N ARG A 14 -5.30 -0.04 2.28
CA ARG A 14 -5.68 -1.22 1.47
C ARG A 14 -5.46 -0.98 -0.01
N LEU A 15 -4.88 -1.98 -0.64
CA LEU A 15 -4.62 -2.01 -2.07
C LEU A 15 -5.30 -3.20 -2.70
N ALA A 16 -5.87 -3.00 -3.88
CA ALA A 16 -6.37 -4.07 -4.72
C ALA A 16 -5.39 -4.37 -5.86
N ALA A 17 -5.21 -5.66 -6.16
CA ALA A 17 -4.58 -6.07 -7.41
C ALA A 17 -5.37 -5.52 -8.61
N PRO A 18 -4.73 -5.22 -9.75
CA PRO A 18 -5.44 -4.78 -10.96
C PRO A 18 -6.50 -5.78 -11.45
N THR A 19 -6.35 -7.06 -11.11
CA THR A 19 -7.30 -8.14 -11.44
C THR A 19 -8.43 -8.30 -10.42
N GLY A 20 -8.42 -7.54 -9.32
CA GLY A 20 -9.47 -7.52 -8.29
C GLY A 20 -9.47 -8.70 -7.29
N ASN A 21 -8.70 -9.76 -7.55
CA ASN A 21 -8.78 -10.99 -6.75
C ASN A 21 -7.88 -11.01 -5.49
N GLU A 22 -7.02 -10.01 -5.31
CA GLU A 22 -6.10 -9.95 -4.17
C GLU A 22 -6.16 -8.58 -3.51
N VAL A 23 -6.28 -8.59 -2.19
CA VAL A 23 -6.25 -7.41 -1.33
C VAL A 23 -4.99 -7.45 -0.48
N TYR A 24 -4.30 -6.32 -0.40
CA TYR A 24 -3.06 -6.16 0.36
C TYR A 24 -3.31 -5.17 1.49
N GLN A 25 -3.28 -5.62 2.74
CA GLN A 25 -3.33 -4.75 3.92
C GLN A 25 -1.92 -4.26 4.24
N VAL A 26 -1.61 -3.04 3.82
CA VAL A 26 -0.33 -2.40 4.11
C VAL A 26 -0.37 -1.82 5.51
N VAL A 27 0.64 -2.15 6.32
CA VAL A 27 0.76 -1.69 7.72
C VAL A 27 2.17 -1.25 8.09
N ASP A 28 3.13 -1.37 7.18
CA ASP A 28 4.53 -1.02 7.39
C ASP A 28 5.14 -0.42 6.12
N TYR A 29 6.18 0.39 6.29
CA TYR A 29 6.88 1.11 5.23
C TYR A 29 8.38 1.01 5.50
N ALA A 30 9.19 0.85 4.46
CA ALA A 30 10.64 0.74 4.63
C ALA A 30 11.27 2.06 5.10
N THR A 31 10.68 3.20 4.75
CA THR A 31 11.12 4.53 5.16
C THR A 31 9.93 5.45 5.40
N GLU A 32 10.14 6.53 6.16
CA GLU A 32 9.11 7.55 6.40
C GLU A 32 8.76 8.30 5.11
N GLU A 33 9.70 8.53 4.20
CA GLU A 33 9.43 9.21 2.92
C GLU A 33 8.44 8.41 2.06
N ILE A 34 8.54 7.07 2.08
CA ILE A 34 7.57 6.20 1.41
C ILE A 34 6.19 6.36 2.06
N ARG A 35 6.13 6.37 3.40
CA ARG A 35 4.88 6.52 4.14
C ARG A 35 4.21 7.86 3.83
N GLU A 36 4.95 8.97 3.94
CA GLU A 36 4.46 10.31 3.66
C GLU A 36 3.98 10.46 2.21
N SER A 37 4.74 9.93 1.25
CA SER A 37 4.34 9.94 -0.16
C SER A 37 3.01 9.23 -0.42
N LEU A 38 2.73 8.16 0.32
CA LEU A 38 1.49 7.39 0.20
C LEU A 38 0.32 7.98 1.01
N ALA A 39 0.60 8.77 2.05
CA ALA A 39 -0.42 9.35 2.92
C ALA A 39 -1.38 10.29 2.19
N HIS A 40 -0.96 10.86 1.07
CA HIS A 40 -1.74 11.80 0.26
C HIS A 40 -2.47 11.17 -0.93
N ILE A 41 -2.34 9.85 -1.12
CA ILE A 41 -2.93 9.17 -2.28
C ILE A 41 -4.39 8.83 -2.02
N ALA A 42 -5.24 9.33 -2.90
CA ALA A 42 -6.69 9.12 -2.84
C ALA A 42 -7.09 7.70 -3.29
N GLU A 43 -8.30 7.32 -2.90
CA GLU A 43 -8.97 6.11 -3.37
C GLU A 43 -9.07 6.09 -4.90
N GLY A 44 -8.97 4.91 -5.50
CA GLY A 44 -9.01 4.72 -6.95
C GLY A 44 -7.70 5.05 -7.68
N ALA A 45 -6.71 5.65 -7.01
CA ALA A 45 -5.42 5.95 -7.63
C ALA A 45 -4.66 4.67 -8.00
N LEU A 46 -4.03 4.67 -9.18
CA LEU A 46 -3.20 3.56 -9.65
C LEU A 46 -1.74 3.81 -9.27
N ILE A 47 -1.17 2.91 -8.47
CA ILE A 47 0.20 3.02 -7.96
C ILE A 47 1.04 1.77 -8.27
N LYS A 48 2.35 1.97 -8.42
CA LYS A 48 3.34 0.89 -8.53
C LYS A 48 4.13 0.81 -7.23
N LEU A 49 3.98 -0.29 -6.51
CA LEU A 49 4.73 -0.56 -5.28
C LEU A 49 5.48 -1.88 -5.36
N ARG A 50 6.54 -1.99 -4.57
CA ARG A 50 7.13 -3.28 -4.19
C ARG A 50 6.71 -3.59 -2.77
N LEU A 51 6.11 -4.77 -2.57
CA LEU A 51 5.62 -5.25 -1.29
C LEU A 51 6.45 -6.44 -0.78
N VAL A 52 6.62 -6.52 0.52
CA VAL A 52 7.17 -7.69 1.23
C VAL A 52 6.18 -8.10 2.30
N ARG A 53 5.91 -9.41 2.43
CA ARG A 53 4.98 -9.92 3.45
C ARG A 53 5.65 -9.90 4.83
N LEU A 54 4.94 -9.43 5.86
CA LEU A 54 5.48 -9.25 7.21
C LEU A 54 5.42 -10.51 8.10
N GLY A 55 4.88 -11.62 7.59
CA GLY A 55 4.77 -12.85 8.34
C GLY A 55 4.16 -13.99 7.54
N SER A 56 4.04 -15.15 8.19
CA SER A 56 3.47 -16.37 7.60
C SER A 56 1.95 -16.50 7.78
N ARG A 57 1.35 -15.72 8.69
CA ARG A 57 -0.10 -15.71 8.95
C ARG A 57 -0.64 -14.28 8.87
N GLY A 58 -1.57 -14.06 7.94
CA GLY A 58 -2.22 -12.77 7.70
C GLY A 58 -1.77 -12.09 6.41
N ASP A 59 -2.55 -11.12 5.96
CA ASP A 59 -2.31 -10.36 4.74
C ASP A 59 -1.68 -8.99 5.06
N ALA A 60 -0.72 -8.98 6.00
CA ALA A 60 0.03 -7.79 6.39
C ALA A 60 1.27 -7.62 5.50
N TRP A 61 1.39 -6.44 4.90
CA TRP A 61 2.43 -6.12 3.93
C TRP A 61 3.21 -4.86 4.30
N ARG A 62 4.50 -4.88 3.95
CA ARG A 62 5.40 -3.74 4.00
C ARG A 62 5.66 -3.20 2.60
N VAL A 63 5.55 -1.89 2.42
CA VAL A 63 6.02 -1.23 1.19
C VAL A 63 7.52 -0.99 1.30
N VAL A 64 8.29 -1.53 0.37
CA VAL A 64 9.76 -1.36 0.32
C VAL A 64 10.24 -0.45 -0.80
N ALA A 65 9.36 -0.14 -1.76
CA ALA A 65 9.59 0.88 -2.78
C ALA A 65 8.24 1.35 -3.34
N SER A 66 8.15 2.64 -3.68
CA SER A 66 7.00 3.21 -4.37
C SER A 66 7.46 3.99 -5.61
N VAL A 67 6.65 3.94 -6.66
CA VAL A 67 6.74 4.83 -7.82
C VAL A 67 5.35 5.41 -8.02
N SER A 68 5.19 6.70 -7.72
CA SER A 68 3.96 7.42 -8.05
C SER A 68 3.91 7.61 -9.56
N LEU A 69 2.84 7.14 -10.19
CA LEU A 69 2.58 7.42 -11.61
C LEU A 69 1.86 8.76 -11.65
N LYS A 70 2.46 9.73 -12.37
CA LYS A 70 1.87 11.05 -12.63
C LYS A 70 0.53 10.94 -13.35
#